data_AF-A0A0N0UZB6-F1
#
_entry.id   AF-A0A0N0UZB6-F1
#
_cell.length_a   1.000
_cell.length_b   1.000
_cell.length_c   1.000
_cell.angle_alpha   90.00
_cell.angle_beta   90.00
_cell.angle_gamma   90.00
#
_symmetry.space_group_name_H-M   'P 1'
#
loop_
_entity.id
_entity.type
_entity.pdbx_description
1 polymer ?
#
loop_
_entity_poly.entity_id
_entity_poly.type
_entity_poly.pdbx_seq_one_letter_code
_entity_poly.pdbx_strand_id
1 'polypeptide(L)'
;MAESISPQTQAVKKTKNLSPRIQWLRDYYFQGASRNWNNEYTSWSTGTPWDIQYEEMNYYIAPENYAFFDAFRSSFKVASKNIPLPVDFWDWSLMERRAWFNKTVMVNHLPQEILPNDLIAGARFNIQTSK
;
A
#
# COMPACT_ATOMS: atom_id res chain seq x y z
N MET A 1 -17.48 -52.53 -20.91
CA MET A 1 -17.21 -51.30 -21.71
C MET A 1 -17.39 -50.14 -20.75
N ALA A 2 -16.29 -49.63 -20.19
CA ALA A 2 -16.35 -48.49 -19.25
C ALA A 2 -16.32 -47.20 -20.07
N GLU A 3 -17.34 -46.36 -19.92
CA GLU A 3 -17.40 -45.05 -20.56
C GLU A 3 -16.29 -44.15 -19.99
N SER A 4 -15.43 -43.64 -20.86
CA SER A 4 -14.38 -42.70 -20.50
C SER A 4 -14.99 -41.33 -20.22
N ILE A 5 -15.00 -40.92 -18.95
CA ILE A 5 -15.36 -39.56 -18.55
C ILE A 5 -14.28 -38.62 -19.10
N SER A 6 -14.59 -37.84 -20.15
CA SER A 6 -13.66 -36.79 -20.60
C SER A 6 -13.51 -35.76 -19.47
N PRO A 7 -12.30 -35.32 -19.12
CA PRO A 7 -12.13 -34.27 -18.13
C PRO A 7 -12.79 -33.01 -18.70
N GLN A 8 -13.96 -32.64 -18.15
CA GLN A 8 -14.50 -31.31 -18.39
C GLN A 8 -13.47 -30.34 -17.85
N THR A 9 -12.67 -29.77 -18.75
CA THR A 9 -11.82 -28.62 -18.45
C THR A 9 -12.76 -27.51 -18.03
N GLN A 10 -13.06 -27.43 -16.73
CA GLN A 10 -13.83 -26.33 -16.15
C GLN A 10 -13.00 -25.07 -16.35
N ALA A 11 -13.29 -24.37 -17.44
CA ALA A 11 -12.66 -23.10 -17.74
C ALA A 11 -12.98 -22.12 -16.61
N VAL A 12 -11.97 -21.39 -16.14
CA VAL A 12 -12.16 -20.33 -15.15
C VAL A 12 -13.21 -19.36 -15.66
N LYS A 13 -14.22 -19.09 -14.82
CA LYS A 13 -15.36 -18.23 -15.16
C LYS A 13 -14.85 -16.86 -15.59
N LYS A 14 -15.19 -16.45 -16.82
CA LYS A 14 -14.89 -15.11 -17.32
C LYS A 14 -15.96 -14.12 -16.90
N THR A 15 -15.53 -12.92 -16.54
CA THR A 15 -16.42 -11.77 -16.32
C THR A 15 -17.15 -11.44 -17.63
N LYS A 16 -18.44 -11.10 -17.56
CA LYS A 16 -19.29 -10.75 -18.72
C LYS A 16 -20.12 -9.50 -18.39
N ASN A 17 -20.64 -8.84 -19.42
CA ASN A 17 -21.55 -7.70 -19.30
C ASN A 17 -20.98 -6.51 -18.50
N LEU A 18 -19.67 -6.28 -18.61
CA LEU A 18 -19.04 -5.11 -18.01
C LEU A 18 -19.41 -3.86 -18.82
N SER A 19 -19.76 -2.78 -18.13
CA SER A 19 -19.87 -1.48 -18.79
C SER A 19 -18.49 -1.05 -19.33
N PRO A 20 -18.42 -0.18 -20.34
CA PRO A 20 -17.14 0.29 -20.89
C PRO A 20 -16.19 0.83 -19.81
N ARG A 21 -16.73 1.54 -18.82
CA ARG A 21 -15.99 2.06 -17.66
C ARG A 21 -15.32 0.96 -16.83
N ILE A 22 -16.10 -0.08 -16.47
CA ILE A 22 -15.60 -1.18 -15.62
C ILE A 22 -14.64 -2.07 -16.40
N GLN A 23 -14.89 -2.30 -17.70
CA GLN A 23 -13.97 -3.03 -18.56
C GLN A 23 -12.60 -2.33 -18.60
N TRP A 24 -12.58 -1.00 -18.80
CA TRP A 24 -11.34 -0.23 -18.79
C TRP A 24 -10.59 -0.34 -17.45
N LEU A 25 -11.26 -0.14 -16.31
CA LEU A 25 -10.63 -0.23 -14.99
C LEU A 25 -10.06 -1.62 -14.71
N ARG A 26 -10.78 -2.67 -15.11
CA ARG A 26 -10.32 -4.06 -15.00
C ARG A 26 -9.08 -4.29 -15.84
N ASP A 27 -9.10 -3.89 -17.11
CA ASP A 27 -7.97 -4.12 -18.01
C ASP A 27 -6.75 -3.30 -17.58
N TYR A 28 -6.96 -2.08 -17.08
CA TYR A 28 -5.92 -1.27 -16.46
C TYR A 28 -5.32 -1.96 -15.21
N TYR A 29 -6.15 -2.48 -14.30
CA TYR A 29 -5.67 -3.23 -13.12
C TYR A 29 -4.76 -4.40 -13.50
N PHE A 30 -5.14 -5.17 -14.53
CA PHE A 30 -4.38 -6.34 -15.00
C PHE A 30 -3.13 -6.00 -15.83
N GLN A 31 -2.84 -4.73 -16.11
CA GLN A 31 -1.53 -4.33 -16.62
C GLN A 31 -0.41 -4.53 -15.58
N GLY A 32 -0.76 -4.68 -14.29
CA GLY A 32 0.18 -5.00 -13.24
C GLY A 32 1.26 -3.93 -13.09
N ALA A 33 2.52 -4.32 -13.30
CA ALA A 33 3.69 -3.44 -13.20
C ALA A 33 3.85 -2.49 -14.40
N SER A 34 3.13 -2.72 -15.51
CA SER A 34 3.16 -1.83 -16.69
C SER A 34 2.30 -0.58 -16.52
N ARG A 35 1.57 -0.44 -15.40
CA ARG A 35 0.83 0.77 -15.08
C ARG A 35 1.80 1.91 -14.79
N ASN A 36 1.38 3.14 -15.12
CA ASN A 36 2.13 4.36 -14.79
C ASN A 36 2.44 4.50 -13.29
N TRP A 37 1.64 3.85 -12.44
CA TRP A 37 1.86 3.77 -11.01
C TRP A 37 1.22 2.51 -10.44
N ASN A 38 1.70 2.10 -9.28
CA ASN A 38 1.21 0.94 -8.55
C ASN A 38 1.03 1.28 -7.06
N ASN A 39 0.50 0.34 -6.28
CA ASN A 39 0.24 0.55 -4.85
C ASN A 39 1.50 0.29 -4.00
N GLU A 40 2.64 0.85 -4.41
CA GLU A 40 3.92 0.81 -3.71
C GLU A 40 3.81 1.48 -2.33
N TYR A 41 4.53 0.92 -1.36
CA TYR A 41 4.68 1.55 -0.07
C TYR A 41 5.61 2.76 -0.16
N THR A 42 5.22 3.84 0.50
CA THR A 42 6.15 4.95 0.79
C THR A 42 6.49 4.97 2.27
N SER A 43 7.69 5.42 2.61
CA SER A 43 8.21 5.41 3.98
C SER A 43 8.61 6.82 4.42
N TRP A 44 8.27 7.20 5.65
CA TRP A 44 8.39 8.57 6.15
C TRP A 44 8.91 8.61 7.59
N SER A 45 9.94 9.42 7.82
CA SER A 45 10.71 9.45 9.06
C SER A 45 10.72 10.84 9.69
N THR A 46 10.85 10.88 11.01
CA THR A 46 11.20 12.07 11.80
C THR A 46 12.65 12.48 11.60
N GLY A 47 13.48 11.61 11.00
CA GLY A 47 14.91 11.81 10.81
C GLY A 47 15.76 11.53 12.04
N THR A 48 15.16 11.15 13.16
CA THR A 48 15.91 10.80 14.37
C THR A 48 16.56 9.41 14.22
N PRO A 49 17.77 9.18 14.79
CA PRO A 49 18.47 7.90 14.63
C PRO A 49 17.68 6.68 15.13
N TRP A 50 16.82 6.89 16.14
CA TRP A 50 15.99 5.86 16.77
C TRP A 50 14.63 5.65 16.10
N ASP A 51 14.31 6.43 15.07
CA ASP A 51 13.03 6.27 14.37
C ASP A 51 12.95 4.95 13.59
N ILE A 52 11.74 4.39 13.57
CA ILE A 52 11.37 3.10 12.98
C ILE A 52 10.01 3.27 12.29
N GLN A 53 9.94 2.96 11.00
CA GLN A 53 8.71 3.10 10.21
C GLN A 53 7.88 1.82 10.11
N TYR A 54 8.52 0.66 10.26
CA TYR A 54 7.84 -0.62 10.11
C TYR A 54 7.20 -1.06 11.43
N GLU A 55 5.86 -1.06 11.47
CA GLU A 55 5.10 -1.62 12.58
C GLU A 55 4.78 -3.10 12.32
N GLU A 56 5.61 -3.97 12.88
CA GLU A 56 5.51 -5.42 12.75
C GLU A 56 4.11 -5.94 13.16
N MET A 57 3.50 -5.38 14.21
CA MET A 57 2.18 -5.82 14.72
C MET A 57 1.07 -5.79 13.66
N ASN A 58 1.17 -4.90 12.67
CA ASN A 58 0.19 -4.80 11.59
C ASN A 58 0.23 -6.01 10.63
N TYR A 59 1.30 -6.81 10.66
CA TYR A 59 1.57 -7.87 9.69
C TYR A 59 1.60 -9.28 10.30
N TYR A 60 1.19 -9.45 11.56
CA TYR A 60 1.04 -10.77 12.20
C TYR A 60 -0.11 -11.62 11.63
N ILE A 61 -0.89 -11.09 10.68
CA ILE A 61 -1.89 -11.86 9.96
C ILE A 61 -1.30 -12.74 8.84
N ALA A 62 -0.08 -12.44 8.40
CA ALA A 62 0.59 -13.04 7.25
C ALA A 62 1.91 -13.68 7.71
N PRO A 63 1.89 -14.94 8.20
CA PRO A 63 3.05 -15.59 8.81
C PRO A 63 4.24 -15.74 7.86
N GLU A 64 4.01 -15.74 6.55
CA GLU A 64 5.06 -15.75 5.53
C GLU A 64 6.00 -14.53 5.62
N ASN A 65 5.53 -13.42 6.21
CA ASN A 65 6.33 -12.20 6.34
C ASN A 65 7.33 -12.25 7.51
N TYR A 66 7.18 -13.19 8.46
CA TYR A 66 7.92 -13.14 9.73
C TYR A 66 9.41 -13.31 9.54
N ALA A 67 9.80 -14.16 8.58
CA ALA A 67 11.20 -14.36 8.21
C ALA A 67 11.86 -13.11 7.61
N PHE A 68 11.08 -12.08 7.25
CA PHE A 68 11.53 -10.89 6.55
C PHE A 68 11.35 -9.59 7.36
N PHE A 69 10.88 -9.65 8.61
CA PHE A 69 10.63 -8.44 9.41
C PHE A 69 11.86 -7.54 9.55
N ASP A 70 13.04 -8.11 9.82
CA ASP A 70 14.29 -7.35 9.90
C ASP A 70 14.66 -6.70 8.56
N ALA A 71 14.41 -7.40 7.46
CA ALA A 71 14.65 -6.90 6.11
C ALA A 71 13.68 -5.75 5.77
N PHE A 72 12.40 -5.88 6.11
CA PHE A 72 11.39 -4.83 5.92
C PHE A 72 11.70 -3.61 6.77
N ARG A 73 12.01 -3.79 8.06
CA ARG A 73 12.39 -2.71 8.96
C ARG A 73 13.58 -1.92 8.42
N SER A 74 14.62 -2.63 7.97
CA SER A 74 15.82 -2.01 7.42
C SER A 74 15.55 -1.31 6.09
N SER A 75 14.80 -1.94 5.18
CA SER A 75 14.50 -1.37 3.87
C SER A 75 13.62 -0.14 3.97
N PHE A 76 12.60 -0.13 4.83
CA PHE A 76 11.76 1.03 5.05
C PHE A 76 12.52 2.17 5.70
N LYS A 77 13.46 1.89 6.62
CA LYS A 77 14.32 2.94 7.20
C LYS A 77 15.18 3.61 6.13
N VAL A 78 15.84 2.82 5.27
CA VAL A 78 16.70 3.35 4.20
C VAL A 78 15.89 4.08 3.12
N ALA A 79 14.70 3.61 2.79
CA ALA A 79 13.81 4.26 1.83
C ALA A 79 13.04 5.46 2.39
N SER A 80 13.18 5.75 3.69
CA SER A 80 12.38 6.77 4.35
C SER A 80 12.77 8.19 3.94
N LYS A 81 11.75 9.04 3.78
CA LYS A 81 11.93 10.47 3.56
C LYS A 81 11.64 11.23 4.85
N ASN A 82 12.52 12.16 5.20
CA ASN A 82 12.38 12.93 6.43
C ASN A 82 11.28 14.00 6.30
N ILE A 83 10.46 14.12 7.34
CA ILE A 83 9.44 15.15 7.50
C ILE A 83 9.94 16.19 8.51
N PRO A 84 9.94 17.50 8.16
CA PRO A 84 10.23 18.55 9.13
C PRO A 84 9.24 18.54 10.28
N LEU A 85 9.75 18.54 11.52
CA LEU A 85 8.92 18.46 12.71
C LEU A 85 8.63 19.86 13.29
N PRO A 86 7.44 20.08 13.87
CA PRO A 86 7.16 21.20 14.74
C PRO A 86 8.18 21.27 15.89
N VAL A 87 8.46 22.49 16.35
CA VAL A 87 9.48 22.72 17.40
C VAL A 87 9.08 22.01 18.70
N ASP A 88 7.80 22.01 19.01
CA ASP A 88 7.15 21.42 20.18
C ASP A 88 6.72 19.96 19.97
N PHE A 89 7.10 19.34 18.85
CA PHE A 89 6.62 18.00 18.46
C PHE A 89 6.81 16.96 19.58
N TRP A 90 7.93 17.01 20.30
CA TRP A 90 8.26 16.04 21.35
C TRP A 90 7.56 16.31 22.69
N ASP A 91 6.95 17.48 22.87
CA ASP A 91 6.17 17.82 24.06
C ASP A 91 4.75 17.23 24.00
N TRP A 92 4.30 16.85 22.80
CA TRP A 92 2.99 16.27 22.58
C TRP A 92 2.91 14.80 23.02
N SER A 93 1.69 14.35 23.33
CA SER A 93 1.42 12.94 23.55
C SER A 93 1.78 12.11 22.31
N LEU A 94 2.04 10.82 22.50
CA LEU A 94 2.32 9.91 21.39
C LEU A 94 1.18 9.89 20.36
N MET A 95 -0.07 10.00 20.82
CA MET A 95 -1.25 10.00 19.96
C MET A 95 -1.29 11.24 19.07
N GLU A 96 -1.02 12.41 19.64
CA GLU A 96 -0.95 13.68 18.89
C GLU A 96 0.17 13.65 17.85
N ARG A 97 1.36 13.18 18.23
CA ARG A 97 2.49 13.02 17.31
C ARG A 97 2.13 12.13 16.12
N ARG A 98 1.58 10.94 16.37
CA ARG A 98 1.19 9.99 15.31
C ARG A 98 0.09 10.55 14.42
N ALA A 99 -0.94 11.16 15.01
CA ALA A 99 -2.05 11.75 14.27
C ALA A 99 -1.57 12.90 13.37
N TRP A 100 -0.76 13.80 13.92
CA TRP A 100 -0.16 14.90 13.18
C TRP A 100 0.74 14.39 12.04
N PHE A 101 1.63 13.44 12.32
CA PHE A 101 2.59 12.93 11.35
C PHE A 101 1.87 12.24 10.18
N ASN A 102 0.92 11.35 10.47
CA ASN A 102 0.10 10.67 9.45
C ASN A 102 -0.67 11.67 8.59
N LYS A 103 -1.32 12.66 9.22
CA LYS A 103 -2.04 13.71 8.51
C LYS A 103 -1.09 14.50 7.60
N THR A 104 0.05 14.92 8.10
CA THR A 104 1.06 15.68 7.34
C THR A 104 1.51 14.89 6.12
N VAL A 105 1.85 13.61 6.28
CA VAL A 105 2.22 12.73 5.16
C VAL A 105 1.08 12.59 4.15
N MET A 106 -0.13 12.25 4.61
CA MET A 106 -1.30 12.06 3.72
C MET A 106 -1.64 13.30 2.91
N VAL A 107 -1.65 14.46 3.56
CA VAL A 107 -2.19 15.69 2.97
C VAL A 107 -1.14 16.44 2.17
N ASN A 108 0.10 16.49 2.67
CA ASN A 108 1.12 17.39 2.12
C ASN A 108 2.19 16.69 1.27
N HIS A 109 2.30 15.36 1.33
CA HIS A 109 3.43 14.65 0.71
C HIS A 109 3.03 13.53 -0.26
N LEU A 110 1.87 12.90 -0.08
CA LEU A 110 1.43 11.87 -1.01
C LEU A 110 0.94 12.45 -2.34
N PRO A 111 1.28 11.81 -3.48
CA PRO A 111 0.69 12.17 -4.75
C PRO A 111 -0.82 11.94 -4.76
N GLN A 112 -1.55 12.95 -5.22
CA GLN A 112 -2.99 12.86 -5.43
C GLN A 112 -3.23 12.20 -6.79
N GLU A 113 -3.82 11.01 -6.77
CA GLU A 113 -4.03 10.20 -7.96
C GLU A 113 -5.53 9.96 -8.17
N ILE A 114 -6.01 10.28 -9.37
CA ILE A 114 -7.37 9.99 -9.81
C ILE A 114 -7.26 9.24 -11.12
N LEU A 115 -7.71 7.98 -11.11
CA LEU A 115 -7.69 7.17 -12.32
C LEU A 115 -8.73 7.66 -13.32
N PRO A 116 -8.38 7.74 -14.62
CA PRO A 116 -9.38 7.94 -15.66
C PRO A 116 -10.48 6.91 -15.53
N ASN A 117 -11.74 7.30 -15.76
CA ASN A 117 -12.91 6.43 -15.65
C ASN A 117 -13.22 5.89 -14.24
N ASP A 118 -12.42 6.18 -13.22
CA ASP A 118 -12.77 5.84 -11.85
C ASP A 118 -13.72 6.87 -11.26
N LEU A 119 -14.65 6.41 -10.44
CA LEU A 119 -15.56 7.26 -9.68
C LEU A 119 -15.10 7.43 -8.24
N ILE A 120 -14.08 6.66 -7.82
CA ILE A 120 -13.47 6.72 -6.50
C ILE A 120 -12.12 7.43 -6.63
N ALA A 121 -11.89 8.41 -5.76
CA ALA A 121 -10.63 9.14 -5.70
C ALA A 121 -9.65 8.49 -4.74
N GLY A 122 -8.36 8.49 -5.12
CA GLY A 122 -7.26 8.07 -4.26
C GLY A 122 -6.90 6.59 -4.40
N ALA A 123 -5.60 6.33 -4.49
CA ALA A 123 -5.10 4.96 -4.59
C ALA A 123 -3.64 4.74 -4.10
N ARG A 124 -2.96 5.79 -3.61
CA ARG A 124 -1.57 5.74 -3.14
C ARG A 124 -1.44 5.86 -1.61
N PHE A 125 -2.37 5.26 -0.86
CA PHE A 125 -2.49 5.46 0.58
C PHE A 125 -1.61 4.51 1.43
N ASN A 126 -0.84 3.62 0.80
CA ASN A 126 0.06 2.70 1.50
C ASN A 126 1.31 3.44 2.02
N ILE A 127 1.25 3.85 3.29
CA ILE A 127 2.37 4.51 3.98
C ILE A 127 2.91 3.68 5.15
N GLN A 128 4.22 3.80 5.35
CA GLN A 128 4.92 3.48 6.59
C GLN A 128 5.39 4.79 7.21
N THR A 129 5.06 5.01 8.47
CA THR A 129 5.32 6.26 9.19
C THR A 129 5.97 5.96 10.54
N SER A 130 6.61 6.98 11.13
CA SER A 130 7.19 6.89 12.46
C SER A 130 6.23 6.25 13.48
N LYS A 131 6.75 5.27 14.23
CA LYS A 131 6.04 4.53 15.28
C LYS A 131 5.91 5.34 16.57
#